data_AF-A0A821DE28-F1
#
_entry.id   AF-A0A821DE28-F1
#
_cell.length_a   1.000
_cell.length_b   1.000
_cell.length_c   1.000
_cell.angle_alpha   90.00
_cell.angle_beta   90.00
_cell.angle_gamma   90.00
#
_symmetry.space_group_name_H-M   'P 1'
#
loop_
_entity.id
_entity.type
_entity.pdbx_description
1 polymer ?
#
loop_
_entity_poly.entity_id
_entity_poly.type
_entity_poly.pdbx_seq_one_letter_code
_entity_poly.pdbx_strand_id
1 'polypeptide(L)'
;YVFDCVVCFLKHLGRGAQGGGQSLASPGSCLEDFRATPFIECSGTDGNCMYYANKFSYWMTVIDQNNQFEVPRQETLKSGNHRNKISRCTVCLKTQQSTGQGGYQSGNYYVGQTLKKH
;
A
#
# COMPACT_ATOMS: atom_id res chain seq x y z
N TYR A 1 2.56 15.90 -12.57
CA TYR A 1 3.57 15.15 -11.82
C TYR A 1 3.02 13.77 -11.53
N VAL A 2 3.58 12.74 -12.13
CA VAL A 2 3.30 11.34 -11.82
C VAL A 2 4.43 10.89 -10.90
N PHE A 3 4.11 10.47 -9.67
CA PHE A 3 5.12 9.83 -8.83
C PHE A 3 5.34 8.42 -9.40
N ASP A 4 6.54 8.15 -9.90
CA ASP A 4 6.91 6.88 -10.50
C ASP A 4 6.78 5.73 -9.51
N CYS A 5 6.05 4.67 -9.92
CA CYS A 5 5.93 3.33 -9.32
C CYS A 5 6.15 3.23 -7.80
N VAL A 6 5.08 3.03 -7.04
CA VAL A 6 5.02 2.97 -5.57
C VAL A 6 4.53 1.58 -5.13
N VAL A 7 4.57 1.18 -3.84
CA VAL A 7 4.12 -0.18 -3.39
C VAL A 7 2.73 -0.19 -2.72
N CYS A 8 1.92 -1.21 -3.02
CA CYS A 8 0.55 -1.36 -2.49
C CYS A 8 0.49 -1.94 -1.08
N PHE A 9 0.28 -1.09 -0.08
CA PHE A 9 0.03 -1.44 1.32
C PHE A 9 -1.47 -1.67 1.57
N LEU A 10 -1.80 -2.82 2.19
CA LEU A 10 -3.19 -3.20 2.48
C LEU A 10 -3.56 -2.96 3.93
N LYS A 11 -2.80 -3.57 4.85
CA LYS A 11 -3.11 -3.56 6.27
C LYS A 11 -1.88 -3.86 7.12
N HIS A 12 -1.99 -3.61 8.41
CA HIS A 12 -1.03 -4.01 9.43
C HIS A 12 -1.73 -4.67 10.60
N LEU A 13 -1.00 -5.48 11.36
CA LEU A 13 -1.41 -6.03 12.65
C LEU A 13 -0.27 -5.82 13.65
N GLY A 14 -0.61 -5.37 14.86
CA GLY A 14 0.30 -5.20 15.99
C GLY A 14 -0.17 -6.01 17.20
N ARG A 15 -0.07 -5.42 18.39
CA ARG A 15 -0.47 -6.06 19.64
C ARG A 15 -1.86 -6.68 19.60
N GLY A 16 -1.97 -7.92 20.08
CA GLY A 16 -3.23 -8.66 20.15
C GLY A 16 -3.83 -8.99 18.77
N ALA A 17 -3.02 -8.99 17.70
CA ALA A 17 -3.50 -9.13 16.32
C ALA A 17 -4.54 -8.07 15.92
N GLN A 18 -4.54 -6.93 16.61
CA GLN A 18 -5.34 -5.77 16.24
C GLN A 18 -4.59 -4.93 15.22
N GLY A 19 -5.31 -4.16 14.41
CA GLY A 19 -4.72 -3.25 13.46
C GLY A 19 -5.75 -2.64 12.54
N GLY A 20 -5.27 -2.04 11.46
CA GLY A 20 -6.10 -1.33 10.49
C GLY A 20 -5.61 -1.52 9.07
N GLY A 21 -6.40 -1.04 8.12
CA GLY A 21 -6.11 -1.12 6.69
C GLY A 21 -6.50 0.15 5.96
N GLN A 22 -6.05 0.22 4.71
CA GLN A 22 -6.25 1.36 3.83
C GLN A 22 -7.17 0.97 2.67
N SER A 23 -8.02 1.90 2.24
CA SER A 23 -8.73 1.74 0.97
C SER A 23 -7.72 1.73 -0.17
N LEU A 24 -7.81 0.75 -1.08
CA LEU A 24 -6.95 0.64 -2.26
C LEU A 24 -7.09 1.79 -3.26
N ALA A 25 -8.15 2.59 -3.14
CA ALA A 25 -8.33 3.81 -3.93
C ALA A 25 -7.73 5.06 -3.26
N SER A 26 -7.38 4.96 -1.97
CA SER A 26 -6.79 6.06 -1.20
C SER A 26 -5.28 6.13 -1.42
N PRO A 27 -4.69 7.34 -1.55
CA PRO A 27 -3.24 7.52 -1.60
C PRO A 27 -2.50 6.83 -0.45
N GLY A 28 -3.13 6.68 0.71
CA GLY A 28 -2.54 6.01 1.87
C GLY A 28 -2.26 4.51 1.67
N SER A 29 -2.79 3.88 0.62
CA SER A 29 -2.44 2.51 0.22
C SER A 29 -1.19 2.41 -0.65
N CYS A 30 -0.60 3.55 -1.04
CA CYS A 30 0.48 3.62 -2.01
C CYS A 30 1.72 4.25 -1.34
N LEU A 31 2.55 3.42 -0.69
CA LEU A 31 3.74 3.86 0.06
C LEU A 31 4.99 3.90 -0.82
N GLU A 32 5.74 5.01 -0.79
CA GLU A 32 6.93 5.23 -1.63
C GLU A 32 8.01 4.16 -1.41
N ASP A 33 8.21 3.79 -0.14
CA ASP A 33 9.19 2.79 0.26
C ASP A 33 8.54 1.54 0.85
N PHE A 34 9.00 0.39 0.37
CA PHE A 34 8.72 -0.86 1.04
C PHE A 34 9.53 -0.97 2.34
N ARG A 35 8.83 -1.28 3.43
CA ARG A 35 9.41 -1.69 4.72
C ARG A 35 8.66 -2.92 5.22
N ALA A 36 9.36 -3.96 5.65
CA ALA A 36 8.72 -5.13 6.26
C ALA A 36 7.89 -4.76 7.52
N THR A 37 8.30 -3.71 8.23
CA THR A 37 7.56 -3.16 9.38
C THR A 37 7.43 -1.64 9.24
N PRO A 38 6.40 -1.14 8.52
CA PRO A 38 6.25 0.29 8.22
C PRO A 38 5.67 1.12 9.37
N PHE A 39 5.53 0.55 10.57
CA PHE A 39 4.89 1.22 11.72
C PHE A 39 5.59 0.90 13.05
N ILE A 40 5.57 1.85 13.98
CA ILE A 40 6.04 1.70 15.35
C ILE A 40 4.84 1.62 16.31
N GLU A 41 5.01 0.96 17.46
CA GLU A 41 3.95 0.80 18.46
C GLU A 41 4.41 1.54 19.71
N CYS A 42 3.56 2.43 20.21
CA CYS A 42 3.84 3.24 21.38
C CYS A 42 2.90 2.87 22.52
N SER A 43 3.45 2.77 23.72
CA SER A 43 2.69 2.54 24.93
C SER A 43 2.32 3.88 25.57
N GLY A 44 1.02 4.12 25.76
CA GLY A 44 0.53 5.36 26.34
C GLY A 44 0.80 5.52 27.84
N THR A 45 1.08 4.44 28.56
CA THR A 45 1.29 4.47 30.01
C THR A 45 2.66 5.01 30.42
N ASP A 46 3.70 4.69 29.64
CA ASP A 46 5.11 5.01 29.90
C ASP A 46 5.74 5.83 28.75
N GLY A 47 5.01 6.08 27.66
CA GLY A 47 5.46 6.91 26.54
C GLY A 47 6.49 6.25 25.63
N ASN A 48 6.78 4.97 25.82
CA ASN A 48 7.82 4.25 25.09
C ASN A 48 7.32 3.72 23.74
N CYS A 49 8.14 3.82 22.69
CA CYS A 49 7.83 3.36 21.34
C CYS A 49 8.84 2.32 20.87
N MET A 50 8.37 1.14 20.47
CA MET A 50 9.23 0.00 20.15
C MET A 50 8.79 -0.74 18.88
N TYR A 51 9.75 -1.41 18.23
CA TYR A 51 9.49 -2.40 17.20
C TYR A 51 9.41 -3.79 17.83
N TYR A 52 8.19 -4.33 17.92
CA TYR A 52 7.96 -5.68 18.43
C TYR A 52 7.97 -6.70 17.28
N ALA A 53 8.40 -7.93 17.56
CA ALA A 53 8.50 -9.00 16.58
C ALA A 53 7.13 -9.54 16.09
N ASN A 54 6.06 -9.29 16.86
CA ASN A 54 4.69 -9.71 16.53
C ASN A 54 3.98 -8.76 15.55
N LYS A 55 4.72 -7.88 14.88
CA LYS A 55 4.19 -6.91 13.91
C LYS A 55 4.15 -7.52 12.52
N PHE A 56 2.99 -7.47 11.90
CA PHE A 56 2.80 -7.93 10.52
C PHE A 56 2.36 -6.77 9.63
N SER A 57 2.91 -6.72 8.42
CA SER A 57 2.45 -5.84 7.34
C SER A 57 2.02 -6.68 6.16
N TYR A 58 0.93 -6.27 5.52
CA TYR A 58 0.33 -6.98 4.40
C TYR A 58 0.36 -6.07 3.17
N TRP A 59 0.86 -6.64 2.09
CA TRP A 59 1.10 -5.96 0.82
C TRP A 59 0.40 -6.75 -0.27
N MET A 60 -0.12 -6.05 -1.28
CA MET A 60 -0.72 -6.73 -2.42
C MET A 60 0.36 -7.43 -3.23
N THR A 61 0.15 -8.68 -3.62
CA THR A 61 1.12 -9.45 -4.42
C THR A 61 0.96 -9.17 -5.91
N VAL A 62 2.00 -9.42 -6.69
CA VAL A 62 1.89 -9.55 -8.15
C VAL A 62 1.29 -10.92 -8.48
N ILE A 63 0.32 -10.96 -9.39
CA ILE A 63 -0.30 -12.18 -9.92
C ILE A 63 -0.14 -12.17 -11.44
N ASP A 64 0.32 -13.27 -12.02
CA ASP A 64 0.36 -13.45 -13.48
C ASP A 64 -1.07 -13.65 -14.00
N GLN A 65 -1.41 -13.02 -15.12
CA GLN A 65 -2.76 -13.08 -15.68
C GLN A 65 -3.21 -14.52 -15.97
N ASN A 66 -2.28 -15.38 -16.39
CA ASN A 66 -2.58 -16.78 -16.69
C ASN A 66 -2.87 -17.60 -15.43
N ASN A 67 -2.39 -17.15 -14.26
CA ASN A 67 -2.45 -17.90 -13.01
C ASN A 67 -3.47 -17.32 -12.02
N GLN A 68 -4.32 -16.38 -12.43
CA GLN A 68 -5.28 -15.71 -11.53
C GLN A 68 -6.28 -16.65 -10.85
N PHE A 69 -6.59 -17.77 -11.51
CA PHE A 69 -7.55 -18.77 -11.02
C PHE A 69 -6.85 -20.05 -10.54
N GLU A 70 -5.53 -20.09 -10.60
CA GLU A 70 -4.76 -21.20 -10.07
C GLU A 70 -4.59 -21.07 -8.56
N VAL A 71 -4.37 -22.20 -7.89
CA VAL A 71 -4.05 -22.22 -6.46
C VAL A 71 -2.71 -21.50 -6.25
N PRO A 72 -2.64 -20.45 -5.40
CA PRO A 72 -1.39 -19.73 -5.18
C PRO A 72 -0.31 -20.64 -4.60
N ARG A 73 0.88 -20.64 -5.21
CA ARG A 73 2.05 -21.35 -4.67
C ARG A 73 2.61 -20.60 -3.47
N GLN A 74 2.66 -21.26 -2.31
CA GLN A 74 3.27 -20.69 -1.11
C GLN A 74 4.79 -20.54 -1.31
N GLU A 75 5.29 -19.35 -0.96
CA GLU A 75 6.71 -19.01 -1.04
C GLU A 75 7.12 -18.20 0.20
N THR A 76 8.29 -18.50 0.77
CA THR A 76 8.88 -17.67 1.83
C THR A 76 9.99 -16.82 1.22
N LEU A 77 9.75 -15.51 1.14
CA LEU A 77 10.71 -14.55 0.60
C LEU A 77 11.70 -14.15 1.70
N LYS A 78 13.00 -14.24 1.40
CA LYS A 78 14.08 -13.69 2.23
C LYS A 78 14.50 -12.31 1.72
N SER A 79 15.32 -11.62 2.51
CA SER A 79 15.84 -10.28 2.18
C SER A 79 16.37 -10.21 0.74
N GLY A 80 16.01 -9.15 0.02
CA GLY A 80 16.39 -8.91 -1.39
C GLY A 80 15.30 -9.24 -2.42
N ASN A 81 14.47 -10.27 -2.21
CA ASN A 81 13.49 -10.72 -3.21
C ASN A 81 12.05 -10.19 -3.00
N HIS A 82 11.80 -9.45 -1.92
CA HIS A 82 10.45 -8.97 -1.59
C HIS A 82 9.84 -8.07 -2.69
N ARG A 83 10.65 -7.17 -3.28
CA ARG A 83 10.16 -6.15 -4.23
C ARG A 83 9.53 -6.74 -5.50
N ASN A 84 9.97 -7.92 -5.94
CA ASN A 84 9.47 -8.54 -7.17
C ASN A 84 8.08 -9.16 -7.00
N LYS A 85 7.69 -9.47 -5.76
CA LYS A 85 6.39 -10.06 -5.44
C LYS A 85 5.39 -9.03 -4.93
N ILE A 86 5.80 -7.78 -4.68
CA ILE A 86 4.90 -6.73 -4.20
C ILE A 86 4.39 -5.92 -5.39
N SER A 87 3.06 -5.77 -5.46
CA SER A 87 2.37 -5.00 -6.49
C SER A 87 2.77 -3.52 -6.45
N ARG A 88 2.72 -2.88 -7.62
CA ARG A 88 3.02 -1.47 -7.80
C ARG A 88 1.77 -0.64 -8.02
N CYS A 89 1.77 0.58 -7.51
CA CYS A 89 0.70 1.56 -7.69
C CYS A 89 1.25 2.93 -8.09
N THR A 90 0.34 3.79 -8.53
CA THR A 90 0.61 5.19 -8.85
C THR A 90 -0.50 6.05 -8.26
N VAL A 91 -0.15 7.12 -7.56
CA VAL A 91 -1.12 8.12 -7.10
C VAL A 91 -1.32 9.16 -8.21
N CYS A 92 -2.57 9.38 -8.57
CA CYS A 92 -2.96 10.29 -9.64
C CYS A 92 -3.86 11.40 -9.10
N LEU A 93 -3.68 12.61 -9.65
CA LEU A 93 -4.56 13.75 -9.41
C LEU A 93 -5.70 13.73 -10.43
N LYS A 94 -6.95 13.85 -9.97
CA LYS A 94 -8.07 14.10 -10.87
C LYS A 94 -8.10 15.57 -11.24
N THR A 95 -7.78 15.89 -12.49
CA THR A 95 -8.04 17.22 -13.05
C THR A 95 -9.55 17.39 -13.23
N GLN A 96 -10.18 18.22 -12.40
CA GLN A 96 -11.57 18.61 -12.59
C GLN A 96 -11.64 19.54 -13.80
N GLN A 97 -12.51 19.24 -14.78
CA GLN A 97 -12.79 20.20 -15.84
C GLN A 97 -13.52 21.39 -15.23
N SER A 98 -12.95 22.58 -15.37
CA SER A 98 -13.56 23.84 -14.93
C SER A 98 -14.79 24.15 -15.78
N THR A 99 -15.98 23.75 -15.34
CA THR A 99 -17.22 24.36 -15.81
C THR A 99 -17.34 25.76 -15.20
N GLY A 100 -16.73 26.75 -15.85
CA GLY A 100 -17.23 28.12 -15.98
C GLY A 100 -17.72 28.96 -14.78
N GLN A 101 -17.53 28.59 -13.51
CA GLN A 101 -17.85 29.47 -12.37
C GLN A 101 -16.81 29.33 -11.25
N GLY A 102 -16.27 30.48 -10.81
CA GLY A 102 -15.09 30.59 -9.96
C GLY A 102 -15.24 30.06 -8.54
N GLY A 103 -15.00 28.76 -8.35
CA GLY A 103 -14.71 28.16 -7.05
C GLY A 103 -13.55 27.17 -7.15
N TYR A 104 -12.43 27.45 -6.48
CA TYR A 104 -11.39 26.45 -6.24
C TYR A 104 -11.94 25.40 -5.25
N GLN A 105 -12.25 24.20 -5.73
CA GLN A 105 -12.63 23.06 -4.88
C GLN A 105 -11.51 22.02 -4.87
N SER A 106 -11.14 21.58 -3.67
CA SER A 106 -10.04 20.65 -3.35
C SER A 106 -9.97 19.46 -4.31
N GLY A 107 -8.77 19.20 -4.87
CA GLY A 107 -8.55 18.14 -5.85
C GLY A 107 -8.75 16.74 -5.25
N ASN A 108 -9.53 15.89 -5.92
CA ASN A 108 -9.70 14.50 -5.54
C ASN A 108 -8.52 13.66 -6.06
N TYR A 109 -7.90 12.85 -5.18
CA TYR A 109 -6.85 11.90 -5.54
C TYR A 109 -7.45 10.52 -5.83
N TYR A 110 -6.81 9.73 -6.70
CA TYR A 110 -7.13 8.32 -6.89
C TYR A 110 -5.85 7.50 -7.10
N VAL A 111 -5.92 6.20 -6.84
CA VAL A 111 -4.79 5.28 -7.03
C VAL A 111 -5.03 4.42 -8.26
N GLY A 112 -4.12 4.50 -9.23
CA GLY A 112 -4.05 3.57 -10.35
C GLY A 112 -3.21 2.35 -9.93
N GLN A 113 -3.76 1.15 -10.11
CA GLN A 113 -3.03 -0.11 -9.91
C GLN A 113 -2.48 -0.57 -11.26
N THR A 114 -1.17 -0.81 -11.33
CA THR A 114 -0.58 -1.36 -12.55
C THR A 114 -0.81 -2.88 -12.57
N LEU A 115 -1.92 -3.31 -13.17
CA LEU A 115 -2.03 -4.68 -13.64
C LEU A 115 -1.01 -4.83 -14.78
N LYS A 116 0.02 -5.67 -14.61
CA LYS A 116 0.91 -6.03 -15.72
C LYS A 116 0.06 -6.69 -16.80
N LYS A 117 -0.30 -5.92 -17.83
CA LYS A 117 -0.71 -6.45 -19.14
C LYS A 117 0.57 -6.73 -19.91
N HIS A 118 0.87 -8.02 -20.07
CA HIS A 118 1.73 -8.46 -21.18
C HIS A 118 0.86 -8.63 -22.42
#